data_AF-A0A7C9AZ39-F1
#
_entry.id   AF-A0A7C9AZ39-F1
#
_cell.length_a   1.000
_cell.length_b   1.000
_cell.length_c   1.000
_cell.angle_alpha   90.00
_cell.angle_beta   90.00
_cell.angle_gamma   90.00
#
_symmetry.space_group_name_H-M   'P 1'
#
loop_
_entity.id
_entity.type
_entity.pdbx_description
1 polymer ?
#
loop_
_entity_poly.entity_id
_entity_poly.type
_entity_poly.pdbx_seq_one_letter_code
_entity_poly.pdbx_strand_id
1 'polypeptide(L)'
;MKNKAVIVASPNGSEAGDEENAEDPTLRPFRFSARNASSKYDFVKVKVWLGENADHYYVLSRFLLSRMLTVTKIPNHVAIKIALELKKLLVDNSLLDVSQSDLEANLFKLMERRGYGEEYINRYKMMTRFHHQRVPLVILVCGTACTGKSTIATQLAQRLNLPNVLQTDMVYELLRTSTDAPLASTPVWEREFSSSEDLIKEFCRECRIVRKGLAGDMKKAMKDGKPIIIEGIHLDPSIYLMDDENKASVNVQLKVEEAKAASEPSADNSTGQVKTEGSDDRKLDSEIRGLSIENTRSKEAECCHQLHEGGTVKEEKVDGNPPVNKERSGAEPIIVPIVLKMAEFDHEALLEEWIPTRTFSDNSVMKDKEKLIKNLKTIQDYLCSFESQGLSIVNISATTFPQTLDWLHGYLLQCIEQGISSVSAFKQQDES
;
A
#
# COMPACT_ATOMS: atom_id res chain seq x y z
N MET A 1 -16.39 63.48 43.87
CA MET A 1 -15.86 64.81 44.23
C MET A 1 -16.13 65.78 43.06
N LYS A 2 -16.23 67.09 43.30
CA LYS A 2 -16.55 68.15 42.29
C LYS A 2 -15.29 68.43 41.41
N ASN A 3 -15.29 69.00 40.19
CA ASN A 3 -16.18 69.91 39.43
C ASN A 3 -16.38 69.35 37.98
N LYS A 4 -17.39 69.62 37.13
CA LYS A 4 -18.43 70.67 36.90
C LYS A 4 -18.09 71.76 35.85
N ALA A 5 -18.46 71.50 34.59
CA ALA A 5 -18.84 72.38 33.44
C ALA A 5 -18.85 71.46 32.18
N VAL A 6 -19.86 71.25 31.31
CA VAL A 6 -21.04 72.02 30.80
C VAL A 6 -20.57 73.30 30.07
N ILE A 7 -20.71 73.44 28.74
CA ILE A 7 -21.93 73.82 28.00
C ILE A 7 -21.74 73.61 26.47
N VAL A 8 -22.71 72.93 25.78
CA VAL A 8 -23.35 73.21 24.44
C VAL A 8 -22.44 73.44 23.19
N ALA A 9 -22.72 72.98 21.95
CA ALA A 9 -23.96 72.58 21.27
C ALA A 9 -23.76 71.51 20.15
N SER A 10 -24.84 70.78 19.82
CA SER A 10 -25.15 70.29 18.44
C SER A 10 -25.86 71.44 17.66
N PRO A 11 -26.11 71.43 16.32
CA PRO A 11 -26.58 70.26 15.54
C PRO A 11 -26.31 70.26 13.99
N ASN A 12 -26.95 69.29 13.30
CA ASN A 12 -27.52 69.33 11.94
C ASN A 12 -26.69 69.65 10.68
N GLY A 13 -27.16 69.07 9.56
CA GLY A 13 -26.84 69.45 8.19
C GLY A 13 -25.78 68.52 7.57
N SER A 14 -26.09 67.54 6.70
CA SER A 14 -26.85 67.53 5.45
C SER A 14 -26.15 68.22 4.28
N GLU A 15 -26.15 67.49 3.17
CA GLU A 15 -25.84 67.89 1.79
C GLU A 15 -24.39 67.77 1.30
N ALA A 16 -24.34 67.18 0.11
CA ALA A 16 -23.20 66.80 -0.68
C ALA A 16 -22.42 67.99 -1.24
N GLY A 17 -21.15 67.76 -1.51
CA GLY A 17 -20.31 68.59 -2.36
C GLY A 17 -19.13 67.76 -2.86
N ASP A 18 -18.99 67.62 -4.17
CA ASP A 18 -17.81 67.03 -4.80
C ASP A 18 -16.61 67.96 -4.61
N GLU A 19 -15.44 67.42 -4.23
CA GLU A 19 -14.15 68.09 -4.45
C GLU A 19 -13.16 67.11 -5.09
N GLU A 20 -12.53 67.58 -6.17
CA GLU A 20 -11.56 66.83 -6.96
C GLU A 20 -10.17 66.81 -6.32
N ASN A 21 -9.48 65.68 -6.46
CA ASN A 21 -8.03 65.56 -6.65
C ASN A 21 -7.08 66.40 -5.77
N ALA A 22 -6.58 65.75 -4.71
CA ALA A 22 -5.18 65.90 -4.29
C ALA A 22 -4.57 64.51 -4.05
N GLU A 23 -4.11 63.85 -5.12
CA GLU A 23 -3.35 62.59 -4.99
C GLU A 23 -1.99 62.85 -4.31
N ASP A 24 -1.82 62.32 -3.10
CA ASP A 24 -0.52 62.22 -2.44
C ASP A 24 0.37 61.22 -3.22
N PRO A 25 1.52 61.66 -3.78
CA PRO A 25 2.36 60.83 -4.65
C PRO A 25 3.12 59.70 -3.91
N THR A 26 2.91 59.52 -2.60
CA THR A 26 3.73 58.60 -1.77
C THR A 26 3.08 57.25 -1.45
N LEU A 27 1.78 57.06 -1.68
CA LEU A 27 1.08 55.79 -1.41
C LEU A 27 0.80 54.98 -2.67
N ARG A 28 1.85 54.33 -3.21
CA ARG A 28 1.65 53.25 -4.18
C ARG A 28 0.83 52.13 -3.52
N PRO A 29 -0.37 51.76 -4.03
CA PRO A 29 -1.01 50.54 -3.58
C PRO A 29 -0.07 49.39 -3.95
N PHE A 30 0.33 48.59 -2.96
CA PHE A 30 1.02 47.34 -3.19
C PHE A 30 0.09 46.42 -3.99
N ARG A 31 0.16 46.52 -5.31
CA ARG A 31 -0.27 45.44 -6.20
C ARG A 31 0.57 44.24 -5.78
N PHE A 32 -0.04 43.36 -5.00
CA PHE A 32 0.34 41.96 -4.98
C PHE A 32 0.21 41.49 -6.43
N SER A 33 1.30 41.63 -7.17
CA SER A 33 1.48 40.89 -8.40
C SER A 33 1.36 39.44 -7.99
N ALA A 34 0.23 38.83 -8.34
CA ALA A 34 0.06 37.40 -8.25
C ALA A 34 1.18 36.81 -9.12
N ARG A 35 2.28 36.43 -8.46
CA ARG A 35 3.44 35.86 -9.14
C ARG A 35 2.93 34.60 -9.78
N ASN A 36 2.75 34.63 -11.10
CA ASN A 36 2.44 33.47 -11.91
C ASN A 36 3.53 32.43 -11.62
N ALA A 37 3.21 31.48 -10.73
CA ALA A 37 4.16 30.46 -10.27
C ALA A 37 4.43 29.39 -11.34
N SER A 38 3.75 29.49 -12.48
CA SER A 38 4.02 28.74 -13.70
C SER A 38 5.35 29.15 -14.33
N SER A 39 6.28 28.23 -14.43
CA SER A 39 7.51 28.42 -15.18
C SER A 39 7.26 28.28 -16.69
N LYS A 40 8.10 28.86 -17.55
CA LYS A 40 8.00 28.67 -19.01
C LYS A 40 7.96 27.18 -19.42
N TYR A 41 8.64 26.34 -18.63
CA TYR A 41 8.76 24.90 -18.83
C TYR A 41 7.49 24.10 -18.51
N ASP A 42 6.50 24.69 -17.83
CA ASP A 42 5.28 24.00 -17.42
C ASP A 42 4.24 23.90 -18.55
N PHE A 43 4.28 24.83 -19.49
CA PHE A 43 3.42 24.82 -20.68
C PHE A 43 3.97 23.96 -21.83
N VAL A 44 5.28 23.66 -21.80
CA VAL A 44 5.95 22.87 -22.85
C VAL A 44 5.80 21.38 -22.55
N LYS A 45 5.08 20.65 -23.41
CA LYS A 45 5.01 19.18 -23.35
C LYS A 45 6.29 18.60 -23.94
N VAL A 46 6.84 17.58 -23.27
CA VAL A 46 7.92 16.74 -23.80
C VAL A 46 7.34 15.33 -23.85
N LYS A 47 7.30 14.73 -25.03
CA LYS A 47 6.85 13.36 -25.27
C LYS A 47 8.03 12.41 -25.11
N VAL A 48 7.78 11.32 -24.41
CA VAL A 48 8.74 10.24 -24.20
C VAL A 48 8.16 9.00 -24.88
N TRP A 49 8.87 8.52 -25.89
CA TRP A 49 8.47 7.40 -26.74
C TRP A 49 8.92 6.06 -26.15
N LEU A 50 8.05 5.07 -26.22
CA LEU A 50 8.18 3.74 -25.64
C LEU A 50 8.22 2.66 -26.73
N GLY A 51 9.03 1.63 -26.51
CA GLY A 51 9.21 0.52 -27.44
C GLY A 51 10.12 0.85 -28.62
N GLU A 52 10.63 -0.19 -29.29
CA GLU A 52 11.58 -0.07 -30.39
C GLU A 52 10.99 0.62 -31.63
N ASN A 53 9.69 0.42 -31.87
CA ASN A 53 8.93 1.05 -32.96
C ASN A 53 8.42 2.47 -32.66
N ALA A 54 8.53 2.93 -31.40
CA ALA A 54 7.91 4.17 -30.92
C ALA A 54 6.38 4.25 -31.15
N ASP A 55 5.64 3.15 -31.02
CA ASP A 55 4.18 3.11 -31.24
C ASP A 55 3.38 3.89 -30.18
N HIS A 56 3.97 4.13 -29.00
CA HIS A 56 3.31 4.76 -27.86
C HIS A 56 4.20 5.83 -27.21
N TYR A 57 3.59 6.90 -26.70
CA TYR A 57 4.29 7.92 -25.93
C TYR A 57 3.52 8.34 -24.67
N TYR A 58 4.25 8.86 -23.69
CA TYR A 58 3.68 9.58 -22.55
C TYR A 58 4.27 10.99 -22.44
N VAL A 59 3.62 11.89 -21.69
CA VAL A 59 4.16 13.24 -21.45
C VAL A 59 4.98 13.23 -20.16
N LEU A 60 6.22 13.71 -20.23
CA LEU A 60 7.15 13.76 -19.09
C LEU A 60 6.56 14.57 -17.92
N SER A 61 6.20 13.87 -16.84
CA SER A 61 5.74 14.47 -15.59
C SER A 61 6.89 14.64 -14.60
N ARG A 62 7.18 15.92 -14.23
CA ARG A 62 8.19 16.24 -13.20
C ARG A 62 7.86 15.59 -11.85
N PHE A 63 6.57 15.50 -11.51
CA PHE A 63 6.11 14.93 -10.24
C PHE A 63 6.32 13.42 -10.16
N LEU A 64 5.92 12.68 -11.20
CA LEU A 64 6.13 11.22 -11.26
C LEU A 64 7.62 10.87 -11.25
N LEU A 65 8.43 11.63 -12.01
CA LEU A 65 9.88 11.47 -11.98
C LEU A 65 10.47 11.75 -10.58
N SER A 66 10.04 12.83 -9.90
CA SER A 66 10.52 13.10 -8.53
C SER A 66 10.11 12.00 -7.55
N ARG A 67 8.90 11.42 -7.67
CA ARG A 67 8.47 10.28 -6.84
C ARG A 67 9.33 9.05 -7.11
N MET A 68 9.63 8.74 -8.38
CA MET A 68 10.50 7.62 -8.73
C MET A 68 11.91 7.77 -8.14
N LEU A 69 12.48 8.98 -8.20
CA LEU A 69 13.77 9.29 -7.59
C LEU A 69 13.73 9.20 -6.05
N THR A 70 12.62 9.56 -5.39
CA THR A 70 12.53 9.36 -3.92
C THR A 70 12.53 7.89 -3.51
N VAL A 71 12.00 6.98 -4.34
CA VAL A 71 12.08 5.53 -4.06
C VAL A 71 13.52 5.04 -4.00
N THR A 72 14.45 5.65 -4.76
CA THR A 72 15.87 5.26 -4.75
C THR A 72 16.68 5.83 -3.57
N LYS A 73 16.00 6.37 -2.54
CA LYS A 73 16.55 7.09 -1.38
C LYS A 73 17.13 8.49 -1.66
N ILE A 74 16.80 9.11 -2.81
CA ILE A 74 17.15 10.52 -3.03
C ILE A 74 16.21 11.41 -2.21
N PRO A 75 16.70 12.37 -1.39
CA PRO A 75 15.84 13.25 -0.62
C PRO A 75 14.88 14.04 -1.53
N ASN A 76 13.60 14.15 -1.14
CA ASN A 76 12.54 14.74 -1.95
C ASN A 76 12.89 16.13 -2.53
N HIS A 77 13.48 17.00 -1.70
CA HIS A 77 13.90 18.34 -2.12
C HIS A 77 15.01 18.35 -3.19
N VAL A 78 15.76 17.26 -3.34
CA VAL A 78 16.77 17.06 -4.40
C VAL A 78 16.14 16.38 -5.62
N ALA A 79 15.29 15.37 -5.41
CA ALA A 79 14.52 14.71 -6.47
C ALA A 79 13.70 15.71 -7.30
N ILE A 80 13.04 16.67 -6.64
CA ILE A 80 12.31 17.77 -7.31
C ILE A 80 13.25 18.65 -8.14
N LYS A 81 14.47 18.94 -7.65
CA LYS A 81 15.47 19.74 -8.37
C LYS A 81 16.00 19.01 -9.60
N ILE A 82 16.30 17.70 -9.49
CA ILE A 82 16.73 16.86 -10.61
C ILE A 82 15.64 16.79 -11.68
N ALA A 83 14.38 16.52 -11.29
CA ALA A 83 13.27 16.45 -12.23
C ALA A 83 12.98 17.80 -12.93
N LEU A 84 13.17 18.93 -12.22
CA LEU A 84 13.10 20.26 -12.81
C LEU A 84 14.25 20.49 -13.80
N GLU A 85 15.49 20.17 -13.41
CA GLU A 85 16.70 20.37 -14.23
C GLU A 85 16.67 19.55 -15.52
N LEU A 86 16.24 18.27 -15.46
CA LEU A 86 16.04 17.44 -16.65
C LEU A 86 15.00 18.07 -17.58
N LYS A 87 13.86 18.53 -17.04
CA LYS A 87 12.83 19.18 -17.85
C LYS A 87 13.35 20.45 -18.53
N LYS A 88 14.18 21.26 -17.84
CA LYS A 88 14.83 22.43 -18.44
C LYS A 88 15.78 22.03 -19.56
N LEU A 89 16.69 21.09 -19.29
CA LEU A 89 17.68 20.58 -20.24
C LEU A 89 17.02 20.10 -21.55
N LEU A 90 15.92 19.35 -21.45
CA LEU A 90 15.21 18.86 -22.64
C LEU A 90 14.56 20.01 -23.42
N VAL A 91 13.86 20.91 -22.74
CA VAL A 91 13.15 22.05 -23.39
C VAL A 91 14.11 23.07 -23.99
N ASP A 92 15.18 23.46 -23.28
CA ASP A 92 16.14 24.46 -23.76
C ASP A 92 16.99 23.92 -24.93
N ASN A 93 17.22 22.61 -25.02
CA ASN A 93 17.83 21.95 -26.18
C ASN A 93 16.83 21.57 -27.28
N SER A 94 15.55 21.98 -27.19
CA SER A 94 14.48 21.62 -28.13
C SER A 94 14.20 20.12 -28.31
N LEU A 95 14.61 19.30 -27.33
CA LEU A 95 14.34 17.86 -27.27
C LEU A 95 12.92 17.61 -26.73
N LEU A 96 11.93 17.89 -27.58
CA LEU A 96 10.50 17.75 -27.25
C LEU A 96 9.93 16.35 -27.48
N ASP A 97 10.63 15.55 -28.29
CA ASP A 97 10.32 14.16 -28.60
C ASP A 97 11.60 13.35 -28.34
N VAL A 98 11.58 12.46 -27.33
CA VAL A 98 12.77 11.69 -26.89
C VAL A 98 12.43 10.22 -26.68
N SER A 99 13.39 9.31 -26.90
CA SER A 99 13.22 7.91 -26.48
C SER A 99 13.32 7.76 -24.97
N GLN A 100 12.77 6.67 -24.43
CA GLN A 100 12.98 6.29 -23.02
C GLN A 100 14.48 6.18 -22.66
N SER A 101 15.29 5.59 -23.54
CA SER A 101 16.74 5.45 -23.36
C SER A 101 17.46 6.80 -23.32
N ASP A 102 17.08 7.76 -24.17
CA ASP A 102 17.69 9.10 -24.16
C ASP A 102 17.29 9.88 -22.90
N LEU A 103 16.02 9.75 -22.47
CA LEU A 103 15.55 10.34 -21.23
C LEU A 103 16.36 9.82 -20.03
N GLU A 104 16.53 8.50 -19.94
CA GLU A 104 17.29 7.85 -18.87
C GLU A 104 18.78 8.19 -18.93
N ALA A 105 19.39 8.20 -20.10
CA ALA A 105 20.80 8.61 -20.26
C ALA A 105 21.04 10.07 -19.83
N ASN A 106 20.10 10.97 -20.07
CA ASN A 106 20.18 12.35 -19.58
C ASN A 106 19.89 12.45 -18.07
N LEU A 107 18.95 11.66 -17.55
CA LEU A 107 18.65 11.58 -16.12
C LEU A 107 19.84 11.07 -15.30
N PHE A 108 20.48 9.97 -15.71
CA PHE A 108 21.60 9.38 -14.99
C PHE A 108 22.82 10.30 -14.98
N LYS A 109 23.14 10.97 -16.10
CA LYS A 109 24.17 12.03 -16.15
C LYS A 109 23.89 13.19 -15.18
N LEU A 110 22.61 13.55 -14.95
CA LEU A 110 22.25 14.57 -13.96
C LEU A 110 22.31 14.04 -12.53
N MET A 111 21.98 12.77 -12.29
CA MET A 111 22.12 12.11 -10.99
C MET A 111 23.60 12.05 -10.56
N GLU A 112 24.49 11.59 -11.44
CA GLU A 112 25.94 11.52 -11.21
C GLU A 112 26.53 12.89 -10.86
N ARG A 113 26.22 13.93 -11.65
CA ARG A 113 26.62 15.33 -11.40
C ARG A 113 26.15 15.89 -10.05
N ARG A 114 25.11 15.29 -9.46
CA ARG A 114 24.53 15.65 -8.16
C ARG A 114 25.06 14.78 -7.00
N GLY A 115 25.97 13.83 -7.28
CA GLY A 115 26.54 12.91 -6.29
C GLY A 115 25.79 11.58 -6.14
N TYR A 116 24.79 11.30 -6.99
CA TYR A 116 24.03 10.05 -6.98
C TYR A 116 24.55 9.12 -8.09
N GLY A 117 25.61 8.37 -7.76
CA GLY A 117 26.25 7.42 -8.67
C GLY A 117 25.50 6.09 -8.85
N GLU A 118 26.23 5.05 -9.24
CA GLU A 118 25.69 3.77 -9.69
C GLU A 118 24.68 3.11 -8.73
N GLU A 119 24.89 3.19 -7.40
CA GLU A 119 23.95 2.63 -6.41
C GLU A 119 22.52 3.15 -6.60
N TYR A 120 22.36 4.45 -6.84
CA TYR A 120 21.06 5.09 -7.03
C TYR A 120 20.48 4.79 -8.42
N ILE A 121 21.34 4.69 -9.44
CA ILE A 121 20.96 4.33 -10.81
C ILE A 121 20.50 2.86 -10.87
N ASN A 122 21.16 1.96 -10.15
CA ASN A 122 20.80 0.56 -10.06
C ASN A 122 19.46 0.38 -9.33
N ARG A 123 19.24 1.10 -8.21
CA ARG A 123 17.92 1.18 -7.57
C ARG A 123 16.83 1.73 -8.51
N TYR A 124 17.13 2.74 -9.32
CA TYR A 124 16.18 3.26 -10.31
C TYR A 124 15.79 2.17 -11.31
N LYS A 125 16.78 1.54 -11.96
CA LYS A 125 16.57 0.46 -12.93
C LYS A 125 15.81 -0.72 -12.33
N MET A 126 16.18 -1.15 -11.12
CA MET A 126 15.49 -2.20 -10.36
C MET A 126 14.02 -1.86 -10.12
N MET A 127 13.72 -0.65 -9.65
CA MET A 127 12.35 -0.23 -9.36
C MET A 127 11.52 -0.01 -10.65
N THR A 128 12.13 0.45 -11.74
CA THR A 128 11.48 0.53 -13.06
C THR A 128 11.11 -0.87 -13.54
N ARG A 129 12.04 -1.83 -13.42
CA ARG A 129 11.82 -3.24 -13.73
C ARG A 129 10.72 -3.84 -12.85
N PHE A 130 10.72 -3.58 -11.54
CA PHE A 130 9.65 -4.01 -10.61
C PHE A 130 8.26 -3.61 -11.09
N HIS A 131 8.05 -2.32 -11.35
CA HIS A 131 6.77 -1.78 -11.79
C HIS A 131 6.36 -2.25 -13.19
N HIS A 132 7.32 -2.45 -14.09
CA HIS A 132 7.06 -2.94 -15.46
C HIS A 132 6.72 -4.44 -15.48
N GLN A 133 7.44 -5.25 -14.70
CA GLN A 133 7.23 -6.70 -14.59
C GLN A 133 5.97 -7.06 -13.79
N ARG A 134 5.33 -6.08 -13.11
CA ARG A 134 4.12 -6.29 -12.29
C ARG A 134 4.33 -7.42 -11.26
N VAL A 135 5.48 -7.40 -10.59
CA VAL A 135 5.78 -8.34 -9.50
C VAL A 135 4.86 -8.00 -8.31
N PRO A 136 4.04 -8.93 -7.81
CA PRO A 136 3.20 -8.65 -6.66
C PRO A 136 4.06 -8.42 -5.41
N LEU A 137 3.67 -7.46 -4.58
CA LEU A 137 4.34 -7.13 -3.32
C LEU A 137 3.27 -6.90 -2.24
N VAL A 138 3.32 -7.69 -1.18
CA VAL A 138 2.46 -7.56 0.00
C VAL A 138 3.35 -7.29 1.20
N ILE A 139 3.20 -6.10 1.80
CA ILE A 139 3.89 -5.73 3.03
C ILE A 139 2.88 -5.82 4.18
N LEU A 140 3.16 -6.66 5.18
CA LEU A 140 2.27 -6.85 6.34
C LEU A 140 2.90 -6.15 7.55
N VAL A 141 2.24 -5.09 8.05
CA VAL A 141 2.71 -4.29 9.20
C VAL A 141 1.90 -4.66 10.43
N CYS A 142 2.41 -5.64 11.18
CA CYS A 142 1.76 -6.27 12.32
C CYS A 142 2.16 -5.56 13.63
N GLY A 143 1.32 -5.63 14.66
CA GLY A 143 1.65 -5.12 16.00
C GLY A 143 0.44 -4.63 16.80
N THR A 144 0.61 -4.44 18.11
CA THR A 144 -0.48 -4.05 19.01
C THR A 144 -0.78 -2.55 18.96
N ALA A 145 -1.74 -2.08 19.77
CA ALA A 145 -2.04 -0.65 19.91
C ALA A 145 -0.78 0.17 20.30
N CYS A 146 -0.76 1.44 19.91
CA CYS A 146 0.32 2.40 20.16
C CYS A 146 1.72 2.10 19.59
N THR A 147 1.95 0.98 18.88
CA THR A 147 3.25 0.66 18.24
C THR A 147 3.60 1.47 16.97
N GLY A 148 2.78 2.45 16.58
CA GLY A 148 3.07 3.35 15.45
C GLY A 148 2.79 2.79 14.04
N LYS A 149 2.09 1.65 13.91
CA LYS A 149 1.77 0.97 12.63
C LYS A 149 1.28 1.89 11.52
N SER A 150 0.16 2.58 11.71
CA SER A 150 -0.47 3.42 10.69
C SER A 150 0.46 4.55 10.23
N THR A 151 1.28 5.09 11.14
CA THR A 151 2.29 6.12 10.84
C THR A 151 3.42 5.56 9.96
N ILE A 152 3.96 4.39 10.32
CA ILE A 152 4.98 3.70 9.52
C ILE A 152 4.42 3.31 8.15
N ALA A 153 3.28 2.63 8.10
CA ALA A 153 2.65 2.19 6.86
C ALA A 153 2.37 3.36 5.91
N THR A 154 1.83 4.47 6.42
CA THR A 154 1.54 5.67 5.62
C THR A 154 2.81 6.33 5.08
N GLN A 155 3.82 6.57 5.92
CA GLN A 155 5.05 7.21 5.45
C GLN A 155 5.87 6.28 4.54
N LEU A 156 5.82 4.96 4.77
CA LEU A 156 6.45 3.96 3.91
C LEU A 156 5.79 3.90 2.53
N ALA A 157 4.45 3.90 2.46
CA ALA A 157 3.72 3.96 1.20
C ALA A 157 4.06 5.23 0.40
N GLN A 158 4.17 6.38 1.07
CA GLN A 158 4.59 7.63 0.44
C GLN A 158 6.02 7.54 -0.11
N ARG A 159 6.98 6.98 0.64
CA ARG A 159 8.39 6.85 0.24
C ARG A 159 8.64 5.83 -0.87
N LEU A 160 7.97 4.67 -0.81
CA LEU A 160 8.07 3.60 -1.82
C LEU A 160 7.12 3.79 -3.01
N ASN A 161 6.34 4.88 -3.03
CA ASN A 161 5.36 5.16 -4.08
C ASN A 161 4.28 4.07 -4.23
N LEU A 162 3.84 3.47 -3.12
CA LEU A 162 2.82 2.42 -3.11
C LEU A 162 1.43 3.07 -2.95
N PRO A 163 0.45 2.79 -3.84
CA PRO A 163 -0.84 3.50 -3.84
C PRO A 163 -1.85 2.93 -2.82
N ASN A 164 -1.68 1.67 -2.40
CA ASN A 164 -2.68 0.94 -1.62
C ASN A 164 -2.14 0.67 -0.20
N VAL A 165 -2.80 1.26 0.81
CA VAL A 165 -2.65 0.90 2.22
C VAL A 165 -4.03 0.49 2.74
N LEU A 166 -4.11 -0.69 3.35
CA LEU A 166 -5.34 -1.29 3.86
C LEU A 166 -5.20 -1.55 5.35
N GLN A 167 -6.19 -1.12 6.14
CA GLN A 167 -6.16 -1.26 7.60
C GLN A 167 -7.06 -2.42 8.04
N THR A 168 -6.56 -3.36 8.85
CA THR A 168 -7.39 -4.49 9.32
C THR A 168 -8.57 -4.03 10.14
N ASP A 169 -8.42 -2.92 10.87
CA ASP A 169 -9.44 -2.35 11.74
C ASP A 169 -10.69 -1.93 10.94
N MET A 170 -10.53 -1.50 9.68
CA MET A 170 -11.65 -1.23 8.77
C MET A 170 -12.38 -2.51 8.37
N VAL A 171 -11.65 -3.60 8.11
CA VAL A 171 -12.23 -4.91 7.76
C VAL A 171 -12.91 -5.54 8.97
N TYR A 172 -12.34 -5.39 10.17
CA TYR A 172 -12.93 -5.79 11.44
C TYR A 172 -14.27 -5.08 11.68
N GLU A 173 -14.30 -3.75 11.50
CA GLU A 173 -15.50 -2.91 11.64
C GLU A 173 -16.64 -3.32 10.68
N LEU A 174 -16.31 -3.61 9.42
CA LEU A 174 -17.28 -4.09 8.42
C LEU A 174 -17.79 -5.51 8.75
N LEU A 175 -16.92 -6.41 9.21
CA LEU A 175 -17.30 -7.79 9.52
C LEU A 175 -18.13 -7.88 10.81
N ARG A 176 -17.81 -7.11 11.86
CA ARG A 176 -18.58 -7.10 13.12
C ARG A 176 -19.97 -6.47 12.99
N THR A 177 -20.24 -5.74 11.91
CA THR A 177 -21.54 -5.10 11.61
C THR A 177 -22.35 -5.86 10.55
N SER A 178 -21.81 -6.94 9.99
CA SER A 178 -22.50 -7.82 9.04
C SER A 178 -23.60 -8.65 9.72
N THR A 179 -24.55 -9.17 8.92
CA THR A 179 -25.73 -9.90 9.41
C THR A 179 -25.41 -11.11 10.29
N ASP A 180 -24.33 -11.85 9.97
CA ASP A 180 -23.87 -13.02 10.74
C ASP A 180 -22.83 -12.66 11.82
N ALA A 181 -22.38 -11.40 11.88
CA ALA A 181 -21.44 -10.81 12.85
C ALA A 181 -20.40 -11.80 13.46
N PRO A 182 -19.48 -12.38 12.67
CA PRO A 182 -18.54 -13.42 13.14
C PRO A 182 -17.46 -12.92 14.14
N LEU A 183 -17.44 -11.61 14.40
CA LEU A 183 -16.53 -10.89 15.30
C LEU A 183 -17.38 -10.14 16.34
N ALA A 184 -16.97 -10.15 17.61
CA ALA A 184 -17.73 -9.48 18.66
C ALA A 184 -17.54 -7.95 18.65
N SER A 185 -18.49 -7.23 19.26
CA SER A 185 -18.51 -5.77 19.29
C SER A 185 -17.40 -5.15 20.15
N THR A 186 -17.02 -5.78 21.26
CA THR A 186 -15.88 -5.37 22.10
C THR A 186 -14.58 -5.90 21.49
N PRO A 187 -13.50 -5.11 21.37
CA PRO A 187 -12.21 -5.60 20.87
C PRO A 187 -11.64 -6.76 21.71
N VAL A 188 -10.92 -7.70 21.08
CA VAL A 188 -10.35 -8.86 21.79
C VAL A 188 -9.48 -8.51 22.99
N TRP A 189 -8.71 -7.42 22.93
CA TRP A 189 -7.88 -6.97 24.05
C TRP A 189 -8.68 -6.36 25.22
N GLU A 190 -9.94 -6.01 25.00
CA GLU A 190 -10.86 -5.44 26.00
C GLU A 190 -11.66 -6.52 26.77
N ARG A 191 -11.66 -7.77 26.28
CA ARG A 191 -12.44 -8.86 26.86
C ARG A 191 -11.72 -9.52 28.06
N GLU A 192 -12.52 -10.19 28.88
CA GLU A 192 -12.01 -11.01 29.99
C GLU A 192 -11.69 -12.43 29.52
N PHE A 193 -10.52 -12.95 29.92
CA PHE A 193 -10.10 -14.34 29.66
C PHE A 193 -9.60 -15.00 30.94
N SER A 194 -9.78 -16.32 31.02
CA SER A 194 -9.25 -17.18 32.08
C SER A 194 -7.74 -17.32 32.05
N SER A 195 -7.13 -17.27 30.86
CA SER A 195 -5.69 -17.42 30.67
C SER A 195 -5.19 -16.61 29.48
N SER A 196 -3.86 -16.36 29.45
CA SER A 196 -3.19 -15.79 28.27
C SER A 196 -3.31 -16.68 27.03
N GLU A 197 -3.43 -18.00 27.18
CA GLU A 197 -3.65 -18.88 26.03
C GLU A 197 -5.03 -18.67 25.41
N ASP A 198 -6.07 -18.46 26.22
CA ASP A 198 -7.43 -18.28 25.72
C ASP A 198 -7.58 -16.95 24.97
N LEU A 199 -6.89 -15.91 25.47
CA LEU A 199 -6.72 -14.63 24.76
C LEU A 199 -6.06 -14.82 23.39
N ILE A 200 -4.95 -15.57 23.32
CA ILE A 200 -4.25 -15.82 22.04
C ILE A 200 -5.06 -16.71 21.10
N LYS A 201 -5.75 -17.75 21.61
CA LYS A 201 -6.65 -18.61 20.81
C LYS A 201 -7.75 -17.76 20.15
N GLU A 202 -8.36 -16.85 20.91
CA GLU A 202 -9.41 -15.95 20.39
C GLU A 202 -8.83 -14.89 19.43
N PHE A 203 -7.67 -14.30 19.74
CA PHE A 203 -6.96 -13.40 18.82
C PHE A 203 -6.69 -14.06 17.46
N CYS A 204 -6.10 -15.26 17.45
CA CYS A 204 -5.89 -16.03 16.22
C CYS A 204 -7.20 -16.41 15.52
N ARG A 205 -8.30 -16.63 16.24
CA ARG A 205 -9.63 -16.86 15.64
C ARG A 205 -10.08 -15.63 14.86
N GLU A 206 -9.97 -14.44 15.44
CA GLU A 206 -10.34 -13.18 14.77
C GLU A 206 -9.43 -12.86 13.59
N CYS A 207 -8.11 -13.04 13.73
CA CYS A 207 -7.16 -12.88 12.62
C CYS A 207 -7.50 -13.75 11.41
N ARG A 208 -7.92 -15.01 11.63
CA ARG A 208 -8.38 -15.90 10.53
C ARG A 208 -9.67 -15.42 9.86
N ILE A 209 -10.56 -14.76 10.59
CA ILE A 209 -11.80 -14.19 10.04
C ILE A 209 -11.49 -12.93 9.23
N VAL A 210 -10.64 -12.03 9.76
CA VAL A 210 -10.19 -10.84 9.05
C VAL A 210 -9.39 -11.20 7.79
N ARG A 211 -8.51 -12.23 7.84
CA ARG A 211 -7.81 -12.77 6.65
C ARG A 211 -8.76 -13.20 5.53
N LYS A 212 -9.93 -13.77 5.87
CA LYS A 212 -10.96 -14.13 4.87
C LYS A 212 -11.57 -12.88 4.23
N GLY A 213 -11.83 -11.83 5.01
CA GLY A 213 -12.25 -10.53 4.47
C GLY A 213 -11.21 -9.91 3.51
N LEU A 214 -9.92 -9.99 3.88
CA LEU A 214 -8.79 -9.51 3.07
C LEU A 214 -8.51 -10.34 1.80
N ALA A 215 -9.12 -11.52 1.64
CA ALA A 215 -8.77 -12.46 0.56
C ALA A 215 -9.06 -11.88 -0.85
N GLY A 216 -10.10 -11.04 -0.98
CA GLY A 216 -10.43 -10.37 -2.24
C GLY A 216 -9.33 -9.40 -2.69
N ASP A 217 -8.92 -8.50 -1.80
CA ASP A 217 -7.86 -7.52 -2.06
C ASP A 217 -6.49 -8.18 -2.30
N MET A 218 -6.16 -9.21 -1.52
CA MET A 218 -4.94 -9.99 -1.74
C MET A 218 -4.95 -10.67 -3.12
N LYS A 219 -6.02 -11.39 -3.47
CA LYS A 219 -6.15 -12.06 -4.79
C LYS A 219 -6.06 -11.05 -5.94
N LYS A 220 -6.61 -9.85 -5.76
CA LYS A 220 -6.52 -8.74 -6.73
C LYS A 220 -5.10 -8.16 -6.82
N ALA A 221 -4.41 -7.96 -5.69
CA ALA A 221 -3.02 -7.51 -5.67
C ALA A 221 -2.08 -8.50 -6.37
N MET A 222 -2.24 -9.80 -6.11
CA MET A 222 -1.51 -10.87 -6.78
C MET A 222 -1.78 -10.92 -8.29
N LYS A 223 -3.05 -10.77 -8.71
CA LYS A 223 -3.43 -10.81 -10.13
C LYS A 223 -3.01 -9.56 -10.92
N ASP A 224 -3.17 -8.37 -10.34
CA ASP A 224 -2.86 -7.10 -11.01
C ASP A 224 -1.36 -6.75 -10.97
N GLY A 225 -0.58 -7.47 -10.13
CA GLY A 225 0.80 -7.16 -9.82
C GLY A 225 0.97 -5.77 -9.20
N LYS A 226 0.01 -5.38 -8.36
CA LYS A 226 -0.02 -4.08 -7.68
C LYS A 226 0.49 -4.26 -6.25
N PRO A 227 1.44 -3.43 -5.79
CA PRO A 227 1.87 -3.49 -4.41
C PRO A 227 0.76 -3.03 -3.46
N ILE A 228 0.70 -3.65 -2.28
CA ILE A 228 -0.23 -3.32 -1.20
C ILE A 228 0.49 -3.41 0.16
N ILE A 229 0.23 -2.44 1.03
CA ILE A 229 0.54 -2.56 2.46
C ILE A 229 -0.76 -2.92 3.18
N ILE A 230 -0.72 -3.93 4.04
CA ILE A 230 -1.80 -4.25 4.98
C ILE A 230 -1.25 -4.02 6.38
N GLU A 231 -1.92 -3.20 7.19
CA GLU A 231 -1.49 -2.87 8.56
C GLU A 231 -2.62 -3.09 9.57
N GLY A 232 -2.28 -3.46 10.80
CA GLY A 232 -3.25 -3.48 11.89
C GLY A 232 -2.96 -4.54 12.96
N ILE A 233 -3.87 -4.65 13.92
CA ILE A 233 -3.72 -5.60 15.04
C ILE A 233 -4.10 -7.03 14.63
N HIS A 234 -5.09 -7.21 13.75
CA HIS A 234 -5.57 -8.52 13.30
C HIS A 234 -4.70 -9.15 12.19
N LEU A 235 -3.38 -9.00 12.32
CA LEU A 235 -2.38 -9.63 11.46
C LEU A 235 -1.55 -10.61 12.30
N ASP A 236 -2.01 -11.87 12.30
CA ASP A 236 -1.24 -13.02 12.80
C ASP A 236 -0.32 -13.52 11.67
N PRO A 237 1.02 -13.45 11.83
CA PRO A 237 1.94 -13.82 10.77
C PRO A 237 1.89 -15.29 10.38
N SER A 238 1.52 -16.20 11.29
CA SER A 238 1.43 -17.65 10.99
C SER A 238 0.51 -17.95 9.81
N ILE A 239 -0.55 -17.15 9.66
CA ILE A 239 -1.56 -17.27 8.60
C ILE A 239 -0.97 -16.96 7.20
N TYR A 240 0.10 -16.17 7.13
CA TYR A 240 0.71 -15.73 5.88
C TYR A 240 1.99 -16.49 5.53
N LEU A 241 2.67 -17.07 6.53
CA LEU A 241 3.86 -17.90 6.35
C LEU A 241 3.51 -19.30 5.80
N MET A 242 2.35 -19.85 6.18
CA MET A 242 1.92 -21.19 5.78
C MET A 242 1.50 -21.30 4.29
N ASP A 243 1.28 -20.19 3.58
CA ASP A 243 0.93 -20.22 2.15
C ASP A 243 2.13 -20.68 1.27
N ASP A 244 3.38 -20.52 1.72
CA ASP A 244 4.56 -21.04 0.99
C ASP A 244 4.81 -22.54 1.23
N GLU A 245 4.57 -23.09 2.42
CA GLU A 245 4.65 -24.55 2.65
C GLU A 245 3.51 -25.31 1.94
N ASN A 246 2.34 -24.67 1.78
CA ASN A 246 1.23 -25.22 1.01
C ASN A 246 1.51 -25.26 -0.51
N LYS A 247 2.25 -24.29 -1.09
CA LYS A 247 2.76 -24.42 -2.47
C LYS A 247 3.62 -25.67 -2.67
N ALA A 248 4.50 -25.97 -1.70
CA ALA A 248 5.37 -27.13 -1.77
C ALA A 248 4.58 -28.45 -1.70
N SER A 249 3.59 -28.54 -0.81
CA SER A 249 2.81 -29.76 -0.61
C SER A 249 1.71 -30.01 -1.66
N VAL A 250 1.11 -28.95 -2.24
CA VAL A 250 0.20 -29.09 -3.40
C VAL A 250 0.94 -29.61 -4.64
N ASN A 251 2.17 -29.14 -4.88
CA ASN A 251 3.03 -29.66 -5.96
C ASN A 251 3.42 -31.14 -5.77
N VAL A 252 3.47 -31.65 -4.53
CA VAL A 252 3.71 -33.07 -4.27
C VAL A 252 2.46 -33.91 -4.53
N GLN A 253 1.26 -33.42 -4.19
CA GLN A 253 0.01 -34.16 -4.41
C GLN A 253 -0.31 -34.30 -5.90
N LEU A 254 -0.20 -33.23 -6.70
CA LEU A 254 -0.43 -33.28 -8.15
C LEU A 254 0.50 -34.29 -8.86
N LYS A 255 1.77 -34.36 -8.43
CA LYS A 255 2.77 -35.29 -9.00
C LYS A 255 2.54 -36.76 -8.64
N VAL A 256 1.73 -37.05 -7.61
CA VAL A 256 1.39 -38.42 -7.19
C VAL A 256 0.14 -38.94 -7.90
N GLU A 257 -0.77 -38.05 -8.34
CA GLU A 257 -1.94 -38.46 -9.15
C GLU A 257 -1.58 -38.69 -10.62
N GLU A 258 -0.77 -37.82 -11.25
CA GLU A 258 -0.30 -38.06 -12.64
C GLU A 258 0.53 -39.35 -12.77
N ALA A 259 1.33 -39.69 -11.75
CA ALA A 259 2.13 -40.91 -11.74
C ALA A 259 1.30 -42.21 -11.58
N LYS A 260 0.03 -42.13 -11.18
CA LYS A 260 -0.86 -43.29 -11.01
C LYS A 260 -1.76 -43.58 -12.21
N ALA A 261 -1.94 -42.62 -13.12
CA ALA A 261 -2.76 -42.80 -14.32
C ALA A 261 -2.05 -43.55 -15.47
N ALA A 262 -0.74 -43.84 -15.34
CA ALA A 262 0.10 -44.35 -16.41
C ALA A 262 0.69 -45.75 -16.14
N SER A 263 -0.11 -46.71 -15.63
CA SER A 263 0.25 -48.14 -15.69
C SER A 263 -0.95 -49.09 -15.55
N GLU A 264 -1.58 -49.46 -16.67
CA GLU A 264 -2.31 -50.73 -16.80
C GLU A 264 -1.50 -51.70 -17.66
N PRO A 265 -1.48 -52.98 -17.28
CA PRO A 265 -1.64 -54.04 -18.28
C PRO A 265 -2.77 -55.03 -17.92
N SER A 266 -3.27 -55.69 -18.95
CA SER A 266 -4.56 -56.40 -19.00
C SER A 266 -4.56 -57.90 -18.65
N ALA A 267 -5.77 -58.37 -18.28
CA ALA A 267 -6.37 -59.70 -18.55
C ALA A 267 -6.32 -60.83 -17.49
N ASP A 268 -7.53 -61.30 -17.15
CA ASP A 268 -8.01 -62.66 -16.76
C ASP A 268 -7.33 -63.42 -15.58
N ASN A 269 -8.01 -64.26 -14.76
CA ASN A 269 -9.33 -64.89 -14.88
C ASN A 269 -9.92 -65.39 -13.52
N SER A 270 -11.26 -65.40 -13.40
CA SER A 270 -12.10 -66.35 -12.63
C SER A 270 -12.15 -66.42 -11.07
N THR A 271 -13.41 -66.44 -10.57
CA THR A 271 -13.95 -67.13 -9.36
C THR A 271 -13.77 -66.54 -7.94
N GLY A 272 -14.88 -66.14 -7.28
CA GLY A 272 -14.93 -65.88 -5.83
C GLY A 272 -16.17 -65.08 -5.36
N GLN A 273 -17.10 -65.72 -4.66
CA GLN A 273 -18.42 -65.18 -4.24
C GLN A 273 -18.39 -64.27 -2.97
N VAL A 274 -19.43 -63.41 -2.85
CA VAL A 274 -20.27 -63.11 -1.64
C VAL A 274 -20.11 -61.78 -0.82
N LYS A 275 -21.20 -60.97 -0.90
CA LYS A 275 -21.86 -60.04 0.08
C LYS A 275 -21.19 -58.68 0.47
N THR A 276 -21.83 -57.52 0.21
CA THR A 276 -22.76 -56.69 1.07
C THR A 276 -22.07 -56.09 2.34
N GLU A 277 -22.17 -54.83 2.82
CA GLU A 277 -23.03 -53.61 2.69
C GLU A 277 -22.17 -52.31 2.88
N GLY A 278 -22.60 -51.05 2.64
CA GLY A 278 -23.83 -50.58 1.97
C GLY A 278 -24.43 -49.19 2.32
N SER A 279 -23.70 -48.09 2.64
CA SER A 279 -24.33 -46.80 3.07
C SER A 279 -23.70 -45.45 2.66
N ASP A 280 -24.54 -44.59 2.08
CA ASP A 280 -24.66 -43.11 2.15
C ASP A 280 -23.48 -42.15 1.87
N ASP A 281 -23.48 -41.66 0.62
CA ASP A 281 -23.14 -40.28 0.26
C ASP A 281 -23.98 -39.24 1.03
N ARG A 282 -23.36 -38.09 1.37
CA ARG A 282 -24.06 -36.79 1.36
C ARG A 282 -23.11 -35.60 1.27
N LYS A 283 -22.86 -35.15 0.04
CA LYS A 283 -22.36 -33.79 -0.26
C LYS A 283 -23.35 -32.73 0.26
N LEU A 284 -22.82 -31.59 0.69
CA LEU A 284 -23.57 -30.34 0.71
C LEU A 284 -22.65 -29.18 0.29
N ASP A 285 -22.75 -28.78 -0.97
CA ASP A 285 -22.15 -27.54 -1.47
C ASP A 285 -23.06 -26.37 -1.06
N SER A 286 -22.48 -25.27 -0.56
CA SER A 286 -23.20 -23.99 -0.38
C SER A 286 -22.40 -22.82 -0.95
N GLU A 287 -22.82 -22.36 -2.11
CA GLU A 287 -22.28 -21.18 -2.77
C GLU A 287 -22.62 -19.91 -1.97
N ILE A 288 -21.61 -19.08 -1.66
CA ILE A 288 -21.83 -17.70 -1.26
C ILE A 288 -21.33 -16.77 -2.37
N ARG A 289 -22.29 -16.15 -3.08
CA ARG A 289 -22.03 -15.13 -4.09
C ARG A 289 -21.33 -13.92 -3.45
N GLY A 290 -20.16 -13.56 -3.97
CA GLY A 290 -19.44 -12.37 -3.56
C GLY A 290 -20.18 -11.07 -3.93
N LEU A 291 -20.47 -10.25 -2.93
CA LEU A 291 -20.91 -8.86 -3.13
C LEU A 291 -19.69 -8.00 -3.50
N SER A 292 -19.77 -7.33 -4.65
CA SER A 292 -18.76 -6.32 -5.04
C SER A 292 -19.14 -4.99 -4.40
N ILE A 293 -18.23 -4.40 -3.62
CA ILE A 293 -18.44 -3.09 -2.98
C ILE A 293 -17.79 -2.00 -3.86
N GLU A 294 -18.63 -1.14 -4.43
CA GLU A 294 -18.18 0.14 -4.97
C GLU A 294 -18.14 1.18 -3.84
N ASN A 295 -16.96 1.68 -3.49
CA ASN A 295 -16.82 2.73 -2.48
C ASN A 295 -16.85 4.13 -3.12
N THR A 296 -17.83 4.92 -2.68
CA THR A 296 -18.03 6.33 -3.06
C THR A 296 -16.86 7.21 -2.58
N ARG A 297 -16.15 7.86 -3.51
CA ARG A 297 -15.03 8.77 -3.18
C ARG A 297 -15.52 10.17 -2.78
N SER A 298 -15.02 10.67 -1.65
CA SER A 298 -14.88 12.11 -1.40
C SER A 298 -13.80 12.69 -2.34
N LYS A 299 -14.01 13.93 -2.80
CA LYS A 299 -13.28 14.50 -3.94
C LYS A 299 -11.92 15.09 -3.54
N GLU A 300 -10.84 14.37 -3.86
CA GLU A 300 -9.53 14.97 -4.18
C GLU A 300 -8.99 14.35 -5.49
N ALA A 301 -8.22 15.14 -6.25
CA ALA A 301 -8.05 14.93 -7.69
C ALA A 301 -6.97 13.89 -8.04
N GLU A 302 -7.33 12.60 -8.07
CA GLU A 302 -6.55 11.58 -8.78
C GLU A 302 -6.88 11.56 -10.28
N CYS A 303 -5.89 11.86 -11.12
CA CYS A 303 -5.93 11.59 -12.55
C CYS A 303 -4.94 10.46 -12.89
N CYS A 304 -5.47 9.27 -13.20
CA CYS A 304 -4.69 8.16 -13.75
C CYS A 304 -5.53 7.37 -14.77
N HIS A 305 -5.19 7.57 -16.05
CA HIS A 305 -5.41 6.68 -17.20
C HIS A 305 -6.72 5.86 -17.26
N GLN A 306 -7.70 6.43 -17.97
CA GLN A 306 -8.50 5.67 -18.93
C GLN A 306 -8.21 6.22 -20.33
N LEU A 307 -7.78 5.36 -21.25
CA LEU A 307 -7.71 5.63 -22.68
C LEU A 307 -8.16 4.37 -23.42
N HIS A 308 -9.38 4.39 -23.92
CA HIS A 308 -9.69 3.80 -25.22
C HIS A 308 -10.88 4.53 -25.84
N GLU A 309 -10.76 4.83 -27.13
CA GLU A 309 -11.61 5.78 -27.84
C GLU A 309 -12.87 5.13 -28.44
N GLY A 310 -13.88 5.95 -28.72
CA GLY A 310 -14.97 5.58 -29.62
C GLY A 310 -14.75 6.18 -31.01
N GLY A 311 -14.84 5.35 -32.06
CA GLY A 311 -14.72 5.78 -33.46
C GLY A 311 -15.14 4.66 -34.42
N THR A 312 -16.32 4.77 -35.01
CA THR A 312 -16.94 3.71 -35.83
C THR A 312 -16.40 3.60 -37.26
N VAL A 313 -16.04 2.39 -37.68
CA VAL A 313 -16.07 1.92 -39.08
C VAL A 313 -16.70 0.50 -39.10
N LYS A 314 -17.39 0.15 -40.19
CA LYS A 314 -18.14 -1.11 -40.37
C LYS A 314 -17.36 -2.14 -41.20
N GLU A 315 -17.89 -3.38 -41.18
CA GLU A 315 -17.56 -4.55 -42.03
C GLU A 315 -16.21 -5.24 -41.69
N GLU A 316 -16.09 -6.58 -41.63
CA GLU A 316 -17.04 -7.67 -41.91
C GLU A 316 -16.78 -8.88 -40.97
N LYS A 317 -17.73 -9.83 -40.83
CA LYS A 317 -17.58 -10.98 -39.93
C LYS A 317 -16.85 -12.15 -40.60
N VAL A 318 -15.78 -12.65 -39.96
CA VAL A 318 -15.35 -14.05 -40.09
C VAL A 318 -15.12 -14.62 -38.69
N ASP A 319 -15.68 -15.81 -38.45
CA ASP A 319 -15.72 -16.50 -37.16
C ASP A 319 -14.47 -17.36 -36.96
N GLY A 320 -13.98 -17.50 -35.71
CA GLY A 320 -12.72 -18.22 -35.44
C GLY A 320 -12.04 -17.89 -34.11
N ASN A 321 -12.66 -18.26 -32.99
CA ASN A 321 -11.98 -18.26 -31.68
C ASN A 321 -10.98 -19.44 -31.54
N PRO A 322 -9.69 -19.20 -31.26
CA PRO A 322 -8.84 -20.17 -30.58
C PRO A 322 -9.02 -20.07 -29.05
N PRO A 323 -8.93 -21.18 -28.29
CA PRO A 323 -9.11 -21.15 -26.84
C PRO A 323 -7.88 -20.57 -26.14
N VAL A 324 -8.04 -19.43 -25.46
CA VAL A 324 -6.97 -18.83 -24.63
C VAL A 324 -7.19 -19.16 -23.15
N ASN A 325 -6.85 -20.39 -22.77
CA ASN A 325 -6.49 -20.74 -21.40
C ASN A 325 -4.97 -20.96 -21.32
N LYS A 326 -4.22 -19.86 -21.44
CA LYS A 326 -2.86 -19.78 -20.87
C LYS A 326 -2.96 -18.96 -19.61
N GLU A 327 -3.08 -19.64 -18.47
CA GLU A 327 -2.71 -19.02 -17.19
C GLU A 327 -1.27 -18.56 -17.32
N ARG A 328 -1.05 -17.24 -17.15
CA ARG A 328 0.32 -16.72 -17.12
C ARG A 328 0.96 -17.23 -15.85
N SER A 329 2.01 -18.04 -15.98
CA SER A 329 2.97 -18.26 -14.90
C SER A 329 3.47 -16.88 -14.46
N GLY A 330 2.96 -16.41 -13.32
CA GLY A 330 3.21 -15.08 -12.80
C GLY A 330 4.56 -15.00 -12.12
N ALA A 331 5.10 -13.78 -12.00
CA ALA A 331 6.21 -13.55 -11.08
C ALA A 331 5.79 -13.95 -9.65
N GLU A 332 6.66 -14.67 -8.94
CA GLU A 332 6.40 -15.09 -7.57
C GLU A 332 6.14 -13.87 -6.67
N PRO A 333 5.07 -13.87 -5.85
CA PRO A 333 4.76 -12.73 -4.99
C PRO A 333 5.81 -12.54 -3.89
N ILE A 334 6.21 -11.28 -3.68
CA ILE A 334 7.08 -10.88 -2.58
C ILE A 334 6.20 -10.57 -1.37
N ILE A 335 6.26 -11.39 -0.33
CA ILE A 335 5.53 -11.17 0.93
C ILE A 335 6.52 -10.79 2.02
N VAL A 336 6.34 -9.62 2.64
CA VAL A 336 7.25 -9.08 3.66
C VAL A 336 6.48 -8.84 4.96
N PRO A 337 6.46 -9.80 5.90
CA PRO A 337 5.93 -9.60 7.24
C PRO A 337 6.90 -8.83 8.12
N ILE A 338 6.38 -7.77 8.76
CA ILE A 338 7.12 -6.89 9.66
C ILE A 338 6.31 -6.75 10.95
N VAL A 339 6.92 -7.09 12.09
CA VAL A 339 6.30 -6.93 13.41
C VAL A 339 6.87 -5.68 14.07
N LEU A 340 6.01 -4.72 14.38
CA LEU A 340 6.40 -3.51 15.09
C LEU A 340 6.31 -3.73 16.59
N LYS A 341 7.42 -3.44 17.29
CA LYS A 341 7.54 -3.45 18.75
C LYS A 341 7.97 -2.06 19.22
N MET A 342 7.65 -1.73 20.46
CA MET A 342 8.15 -0.55 21.15
C MET A 342 8.78 -0.99 22.49
N ALA A 343 9.68 -0.18 23.05
CA ALA A 343 10.26 -0.46 24.37
C ALA A 343 9.14 -0.52 25.42
N GLU A 344 9.21 -1.45 26.37
CA GLU A 344 8.10 -1.72 27.31
C GLU A 344 7.64 -0.47 28.07
N PHE A 345 8.59 0.37 28.52
CA PHE A 345 8.30 1.62 29.22
C PHE A 345 7.56 2.63 28.33
N ASP A 346 8.06 2.88 27.11
CA ASP A 346 7.42 3.77 26.13
C ASP A 346 6.04 3.25 25.71
N HIS A 347 5.91 1.92 25.58
CA HIS A 347 4.67 1.25 25.20
C HIS A 347 3.61 1.33 26.29
N GLU A 348 3.99 1.06 27.54
CA GLU A 348 3.12 1.21 28.70
C GLU A 348 2.63 2.65 28.83
N ALA A 349 3.55 3.64 28.80
CA ALA A 349 3.19 5.06 28.88
C ALA A 349 2.18 5.49 27.78
N LEU A 350 2.37 5.04 26.53
CA LEU A 350 1.46 5.38 25.43
C LEU A 350 0.14 4.59 25.46
N LEU A 351 0.12 3.36 26.00
CA LEU A 351 -1.14 2.64 26.27
C LEU A 351 -1.90 3.28 27.43
N GLU A 352 -1.19 3.77 28.45
CA GLU A 352 -1.75 4.43 29.61
C GLU A 352 -2.53 5.70 29.27
N GLU A 353 -2.07 6.46 28.26
CA GLU A 353 -2.74 7.63 27.69
C GLU A 353 -3.85 7.24 26.70
N TRP A 354 -3.62 6.22 25.87
CA TRP A 354 -4.54 5.86 24.78
C TRP A 354 -5.83 5.17 25.24
N ILE A 355 -5.75 4.23 26.18
CA ILE A 355 -6.91 3.42 26.62
C ILE A 355 -8.09 4.31 27.09
N PRO A 356 -7.91 5.31 27.97
CA PRO A 356 -8.99 6.20 28.41
C PRO A 356 -9.68 6.99 27.27
N THR A 357 -9.01 7.20 26.14
CA THR A 357 -9.61 7.90 24.98
C THR A 357 -10.51 7.02 24.12
N ARG A 358 -10.56 5.71 24.41
CA ARG A 358 -11.28 4.69 23.62
C ARG A 358 -12.33 3.93 24.43
N THR A 359 -12.15 3.77 25.74
CA THR A 359 -13.10 3.07 26.62
C THR A 359 -14.09 4.04 27.28
N PHE A 360 -15.38 3.93 26.93
CA PHE A 360 -16.47 4.71 27.54
C PHE A 360 -17.08 3.97 28.76
N SER A 361 -16.47 4.06 29.94
CA SER A 361 -17.09 3.56 31.19
C SER A 361 -16.52 4.19 32.48
N ASP A 362 -17.41 4.41 33.46
CA ASP A 362 -17.14 5.11 34.72
C ASP A 362 -16.24 4.36 35.74
N ASN A 363 -15.36 5.13 36.40
CA ASN A 363 -14.94 5.04 37.81
C ASN A 363 -14.40 3.73 38.45
N SER A 364 -14.41 2.54 37.82
CA SER A 364 -13.66 1.33 38.27
C SER A 364 -12.21 1.27 37.76
N VAL A 365 -11.84 2.28 36.97
CA VAL A 365 -10.86 2.28 35.87
C VAL A 365 -9.50 1.62 36.13
N MET A 366 -8.91 1.69 37.33
CA MET A 366 -7.49 1.34 37.53
C MET A 366 -7.18 -0.16 37.37
N LYS A 367 -7.98 -1.05 37.96
CA LYS A 367 -7.75 -2.51 37.86
C LYS A 367 -8.04 -3.04 36.45
N ASP A 368 -9.01 -2.44 35.78
CA ASP A 368 -9.35 -2.78 34.41
C ASP A 368 -8.21 -2.32 33.47
N LYS A 369 -7.67 -1.11 33.65
CA LYS A 369 -6.53 -0.58 32.88
C LYS A 369 -5.30 -1.49 32.90
N GLU A 370 -4.86 -1.97 34.06
CA GLU A 370 -3.73 -2.91 34.18
C GLU A 370 -3.98 -4.21 33.39
N LYS A 371 -5.22 -4.72 33.43
CA LYS A 371 -5.64 -5.93 32.70
C LYS A 371 -5.64 -5.71 31.18
N LEU A 372 -6.12 -4.55 30.71
CA LEU A 372 -6.09 -4.17 29.29
C LEU A 372 -4.66 -4.05 28.76
N ILE A 373 -3.76 -3.41 29.52
CA ILE A 373 -2.33 -3.30 29.18
C ILE A 373 -1.70 -4.70 29.16
N LYS A 374 -2.00 -5.57 30.13
CA LYS A 374 -1.52 -6.96 30.16
C LYS A 374 -2.00 -7.78 28.95
N ASN A 375 -3.26 -7.62 28.53
CA ASN A 375 -3.78 -8.28 27.34
C ASN A 375 -3.01 -7.82 26.08
N LEU A 376 -2.78 -6.52 25.92
CA LEU A 376 -2.01 -5.97 24.81
C LEU A 376 -0.54 -6.42 24.84
N LYS A 377 0.12 -6.41 25.99
CA LYS A 377 1.48 -6.97 26.16
C LYS A 377 1.52 -8.46 25.76
N THR A 378 0.56 -9.26 26.21
CA THR A 378 0.46 -10.70 25.83
C THR A 378 0.35 -10.90 24.31
N ILE A 379 -0.46 -10.09 23.61
CA ILE A 379 -0.56 -10.15 22.13
C ILE A 379 0.76 -9.69 21.48
N GLN A 380 1.41 -8.66 22.03
CA GLN A 380 2.69 -8.17 21.52
C GLN A 380 3.77 -9.25 21.64
N ASP A 381 3.86 -9.95 22.78
CA ASP A 381 4.81 -11.03 23.00
C ASP A 381 4.55 -12.23 22.08
N TYR A 382 3.27 -12.57 21.86
CA TYR A 382 2.90 -13.58 20.86
C TYR A 382 3.37 -13.21 19.45
N LEU A 383 3.10 -11.98 18.98
CA LEU A 383 3.56 -11.51 17.68
C LEU A 383 5.09 -11.47 17.58
N CYS A 384 5.79 -11.20 18.70
CA CYS A 384 7.25 -11.21 18.75
C CYS A 384 7.86 -12.62 18.84
N SER A 385 7.11 -13.65 19.22
CA SER A 385 7.63 -15.04 19.27
C SER A 385 8.10 -15.55 17.90
N PHE A 386 7.56 -14.97 16.82
CA PHE A 386 7.90 -15.28 15.43
C PHE A 386 9.30 -14.82 14.98
N GLU A 387 10.06 -14.09 15.80
CA GLU A 387 11.49 -13.82 15.54
C GLU A 387 12.28 -15.12 15.32
N SER A 388 11.92 -16.15 16.10
CA SER A 388 12.48 -17.51 15.99
C SER A 388 12.23 -18.20 14.65
N GLN A 389 11.25 -17.72 13.88
CA GLN A 389 10.89 -18.19 12.54
C GLN A 389 11.45 -17.27 11.44
N GLY A 390 12.33 -16.32 11.79
CA GLY A 390 13.01 -15.43 10.85
C GLY A 390 12.26 -14.12 10.53
N LEU A 391 11.23 -13.75 11.30
CA LEU A 391 10.46 -12.54 11.02
C LEU A 391 11.17 -11.28 11.51
N SER A 392 11.04 -10.22 10.71
CA SER A 392 11.62 -8.91 11.03
C SER A 392 10.85 -8.22 12.14
N ILE A 393 11.39 -8.25 13.36
CA ILE A 393 10.94 -7.41 14.46
C ILE A 393 11.65 -6.07 14.40
N VAL A 394 10.86 -4.99 14.42
CA VAL A 394 11.35 -3.63 14.28
C VAL A 394 10.95 -2.83 15.52
N ASN A 395 11.95 -2.50 16.32
CA ASN A 395 11.78 -1.64 17.48
C ASN A 395 11.63 -0.17 17.04
N ILE A 396 10.54 0.46 17.48
CA ILE A 396 10.23 1.86 17.26
C ILE A 396 10.39 2.61 18.58
N SER A 397 11.01 3.78 18.51
CA SER A 397 10.92 4.81 19.54
C SER A 397 10.58 6.14 18.86
N ALA A 398 9.87 7.02 19.58
CA ALA A 398 9.58 8.37 19.11
C ALA A 398 10.85 9.17 18.76
N THR A 399 11.99 8.85 19.40
CA THR A 399 13.28 9.52 19.19
C THR A 399 14.06 9.04 17.97
N THR A 400 13.82 7.80 17.51
CA THR A 400 14.55 7.15 16.40
C THR A 400 13.68 6.85 15.18
N PHE A 401 12.42 7.32 15.17
CA PHE A 401 11.45 7.04 14.12
C PHE A 401 11.97 7.32 12.68
N PRO A 402 12.64 8.45 12.37
CA PRO A 402 13.18 8.70 11.03
C PRO A 402 14.22 7.65 10.60
N GLN A 403 15.12 7.27 11.52
CA GLN A 403 16.15 6.27 11.28
C GLN A 403 15.55 4.88 11.06
N THR A 404 14.55 4.50 11.85
CA THR A 404 13.80 3.25 11.67
C THR A 404 13.10 3.20 10.30
N LEU A 405 12.52 4.31 9.86
CA LEU A 405 11.87 4.41 8.55
C LEU A 405 12.87 4.40 7.38
N ASP A 406 14.06 5.00 7.54
CA ASP A 406 15.16 4.94 6.58
C ASP A 406 15.73 3.52 6.45
N TRP A 407 15.80 2.78 7.56
CA TRP A 407 16.17 1.36 7.61
C TRP A 407 15.10 0.50 6.91
N LEU A 408 13.82 0.64 7.27
CA LEU A 408 12.69 -0.08 6.66
C LEU A 408 12.63 0.11 5.14
N HIS A 409 12.83 1.33 4.67
CA HIS A 409 12.93 1.62 3.23
C HIS A 409 14.12 0.90 2.59
N GLY A 410 15.26 0.77 3.28
CA GLY A 410 16.40 -0.03 2.81
C GLY A 410 16.08 -1.53 2.72
N TYR A 411 15.56 -2.09 3.81
CA TYR A 411 15.16 -3.49 3.93
C TYR A 411 14.17 -3.90 2.84
N LEU A 412 13.17 -3.08 2.57
CA LEU A 412 12.17 -3.36 1.54
C LEU A 412 12.71 -3.26 0.11
N LEU A 413 13.65 -2.35 -0.17
CA LEU A 413 14.35 -2.34 -1.46
C LEU A 413 15.17 -3.62 -1.66
N GLN A 414 15.79 -4.14 -0.60
CA GLN A 414 16.53 -5.41 -0.63
C GLN A 414 15.60 -6.62 -0.86
N CYS A 415 14.43 -6.66 -0.21
CA CYS A 415 13.42 -7.69 -0.46
C CYS A 415 12.93 -7.67 -1.91
N ILE A 416 12.71 -6.46 -2.46
CA ILE A 416 12.34 -6.25 -3.86
C ILE A 416 13.46 -6.74 -4.80
N GLU A 417 14.72 -6.42 -4.52
CA GLU A 417 15.88 -6.86 -5.30
C GLU A 417 15.99 -8.39 -5.36
N GLN A 418 15.83 -9.05 -4.22
CA GLN A 418 15.88 -10.51 -4.09
C GLN A 418 14.74 -11.20 -4.87
N GLY A 419 13.49 -10.77 -4.64
CA GLY A 419 12.31 -11.35 -5.31
C GLY A 419 12.23 -11.05 -6.81
N ILE A 420 12.86 -9.97 -7.29
CA ILE A 420 13.01 -9.72 -8.73
C ILE A 420 14.10 -10.61 -9.34
N SER A 421 15.16 -10.90 -8.58
CA SER A 421 16.30 -11.68 -9.06
C SER A 421 15.96 -13.16 -9.29
N SER A 422 15.16 -13.76 -8.40
CA SER A 422 14.62 -15.12 -8.58
C SER A 422 13.80 -15.25 -9.87
N VAL A 423 12.93 -14.27 -10.15
CA VAL A 423 12.08 -14.22 -11.36
C VAL A 423 12.90 -14.14 -12.65
N SER A 424 14.11 -13.55 -12.64
CA SER A 424 15.00 -13.60 -13.82
C SER A 424 15.64 -14.97 -14.07
N ALA A 425 15.88 -15.76 -13.03
CA ALA A 425 16.54 -17.06 -13.18
C ALA A 425 15.62 -18.08 -13.87
N PHE A 426 14.33 -18.11 -13.51
CA PHE A 426 13.35 -19.01 -14.13
C PHE A 426 13.16 -18.76 -15.63
N LYS A 427 13.14 -17.48 -16.06
CA LYS A 427 12.95 -17.15 -17.49
C LYS A 427 14.09 -17.60 -18.40
N GLN A 428 15.30 -17.80 -17.89
CA GLN A 428 16.41 -18.32 -18.69
C GLN A 428 16.35 -19.84 -18.89
N GLN A 429 15.59 -20.57 -18.06
CA GLN A 429 15.42 -22.02 -18.19
C GLN A 429 14.26 -22.39 -19.13
N ASP A 430 13.21 -21.58 -19.23
CA ASP A 430 12.09 -21.80 -20.18
C ASP A 430 12.42 -21.45 -21.65
N GLU A 431 13.59 -20.85 -21.91
CA GLU A 431 14.08 -20.48 -23.26
C GLU A 431 15.28 -21.33 -23.74
N SER A 432 15.61 -22.44 -23.04
CA SER A 432 16.76 -23.33 -23.31
C SER A 432 16.37 -24.66 -23.97
#